data_AF-A0A7V9CTS9-F1
#
_entry.id   AF-A0A7V9CTS9-F1
#
_cell.length_a   1.000
_cell.length_b   1.000
_cell.length_c   1.000
_cell.angle_alpha   90.00
_cell.angle_beta   90.00
_cell.angle_gamma   90.00
#
_symmetry.space_group_name_H-M   'P 1'
#
loop_
_entity.id
_entity.type
_entity.pdbx_description
1 polymer ?
#
loop_
_entity_poly.entity_id
_entity_poly.type
_entity_poly.pdbx_seq_one_letter_code
_entity_poly.pdbx_strand_id
1 'polypeptide(L)'
;MAGLCAAVRARELGLHAVVREKGDRPGGSMLLSSCVLWRHRAFADFRAECPAGDPELQRAVYDDLDEALEWLESLGAPVLEHGTGNPRTVGKRLDPRGLTDALVRAAGEVRL
;
A
#
# COMPACT_ATOMS: atom_id res chain seq x y z
N MET A 1 4.08 6.00 2.49
CA MET A 1 2.99 4.99 2.48
C MET A 1 3.09 4.07 3.70
N ALA A 2 4.10 3.20 3.79
CA ALA A 2 4.22 2.22 4.89
C ALA A 2 4.01 2.79 6.32
N GLY A 3 4.67 3.89 6.68
CA GLY A 3 4.50 4.50 8.01
C GLY A 3 3.06 4.98 8.32
N LEU A 4 2.34 5.47 7.31
CA LEU A 4 0.93 5.84 7.46
C LEU A 4 0.06 4.58 7.62
N CYS A 5 0.27 3.54 6.80
CA CYS A 5 -0.46 2.28 6.91
C CYS A 5 -0.27 1.65 8.30
N ALA A 6 0.95 1.65 8.83
CA ALA A 6 1.24 1.17 10.18
C ALA A 6 0.47 1.94 11.25
N ALA A 7 0.37 3.27 11.13
CA ALA A 7 -0.38 4.10 12.07
C ALA A 7 -1.89 3.87 12.01
N VAL A 8 -2.45 3.70 10.80
CA VAL A 8 -3.87 3.31 10.64
C VAL A 8 -4.11 1.97 11.33
N ARG A 9 -3.27 0.96 11.05
CA ARG A 9 -3.44 -0.37 11.64
C ARG A 9 -3.30 -0.36 13.16
N ALA A 10 -2.34 0.40 13.70
CA ALA A 10 -2.20 0.57 15.14
C ALA A 10 -3.48 1.14 15.77
N ARG A 11 -4.13 2.10 15.13
CA ARG A 11 -5.40 2.68 15.60
C ARG A 11 -6.56 1.70 15.53
N GLU A 12 -6.67 0.91 14.47
CA GLU A 12 -7.68 -0.17 14.38
C GLU A 12 -7.53 -1.19 15.52
N LEU A 13 -6.29 -1.40 15.99
CA LEU A 13 -5.98 -2.24 17.15
C LEU A 13 -6.18 -1.53 18.50
N GLY A 14 -6.72 -0.31 18.52
CA GLY A 14 -6.99 0.46 19.74
C GLY A 14 -5.78 1.19 20.32
N LEU A 15 -4.68 1.31 19.58
CA LEU A 15 -3.48 2.02 20.01
C LEU A 15 -3.50 3.49 19.58
N HIS A 16 -2.80 4.33 20.34
CA HIS A 16 -2.52 5.70 19.94
C HIS A 16 -1.26 5.76 19.05
N ALA A 17 -1.39 6.29 17.84
CA ALA A 17 -0.30 6.42 16.89
C ALA A 17 0.02 7.89 16.60
N VAL A 18 1.32 8.21 16.54
CA VAL A 18 1.85 9.51 16.07
C VAL A 18 2.84 9.24 14.95
N VAL A 19 2.56 9.78 13.77
CA VAL A 19 3.48 9.72 12.62
C VAL A 19 4.32 11.00 12.61
N ARG A 20 5.64 10.86 12.51
CA ARG A 20 6.56 11.98 12.30
C ARG A 20 7.14 11.89 10.91
N GLU A 21 6.79 12.86 10.08
CA GLU A 21 7.38 13.09 8.77
C GLU A 21 8.41 14.21 8.92
N LYS A 22 9.55 14.11 8.24
CA LYS A 22 10.59 15.16 8.26
C LYS A 22 10.39 16.17 7.14
N GLY A 23 9.73 15.75 6.06
CA GLY A 23 9.39 16.59 4.93
C GLY A 23 8.28 17.60 5.24
N ASP A 24 8.02 18.48 4.29
CA ASP A 24 6.98 19.52 4.36
C ASP A 24 5.57 19.00 4.03
N ARG A 25 5.43 17.71 3.70
CA ARG A 25 4.16 17.06 3.39
C ARG A 25 4.23 15.53 3.57
N PRO A 26 3.12 14.88 3.93
CA PRO A 26 3.02 13.42 3.92
C PRO A 26 3.13 12.84 2.49
N GLY A 27 3.31 11.52 2.43
CA GLY A 27 3.25 10.72 1.20
C GLY A 27 4.60 10.37 0.59
N GLY A 28 5.65 11.17 0.80
CA GLY A 28 7.02 10.87 0.38
C GLY A 28 7.12 10.48 -1.11
N SER A 29 7.89 9.44 -1.41
CA SER A 29 8.08 8.92 -2.78
C SER A 29 6.82 8.29 -3.37
N MET A 30 5.83 7.88 -2.57
CA MET A 30 4.59 7.30 -3.10
C MET A 30 3.81 8.30 -3.96
N LEU A 31 3.87 9.59 -3.62
CA LEU A 31 3.27 10.67 -4.41
C LEU A 31 3.91 10.87 -5.79
N LEU A 32 5.11 10.33 -6.00
CA LEU A 32 5.80 10.33 -7.29
C LEU A 32 5.62 9.01 -8.05
N SER A 33 4.99 8.00 -7.41
CA SER A 33 4.74 6.70 -8.04
C SER A 33 3.54 6.77 -8.98
N SER A 34 3.45 5.82 -9.89
CA SER A 34 2.23 5.58 -10.69
C SER A 34 1.07 5.01 -9.86
N CYS A 35 1.32 4.69 -8.58
CA CYS A 35 0.42 4.08 -7.61
C CYS A 35 -0.33 2.85 -8.15
N VAL A 36 0.39 2.04 -8.94
CA VAL A 36 -0.04 0.70 -9.34
C VAL A 36 0.51 -0.28 -8.29
N LEU A 37 -0.38 -0.84 -7.47
CA LEU A 37 -0.08 -1.82 -6.45
C LEU A 37 -0.50 -3.20 -6.97
N TRP A 38 0.43 -4.16 -7.02
CA TRP A 38 0.20 -5.41 -7.73
C TRP A 38 1.07 -6.56 -7.24
N ARG A 39 0.63 -7.77 -7.57
CA ARG A 39 1.39 -9.03 -7.47
C ARG A 39 1.28 -9.83 -8.75
N HIS A 40 2.19 -10.78 -8.96
CA HIS A 40 2.04 -11.76 -10.03
C HIS A 40 0.77 -12.60 -9.84
N ARG A 41 0.21 -13.11 -10.94
CA ARG A 41 -0.91 -14.06 -10.89
C ARG A 41 -0.54 -15.39 -10.27
N ALA A 42 0.69 -15.84 -10.51
CA ALA A 42 1.25 -17.06 -9.96
C ALA A 42 2.48 -16.75 -9.11
N PHE A 43 2.56 -17.35 -7.93
CA PHE A 43 3.70 -17.15 -7.03
C PHE A 43 5.03 -17.59 -7.64
N ALA A 44 5.00 -18.64 -8.48
CA ALA A 44 6.18 -19.12 -9.19
C ALA A 44 6.79 -18.03 -10.11
N ASP A 45 5.95 -17.20 -10.75
CA ASP A 45 6.43 -16.09 -11.58
C ASP A 45 7.13 -15.02 -10.72
N PHE A 46 6.59 -14.72 -9.53
CA PHE A 46 7.22 -13.80 -8.59
C PHE A 46 8.59 -14.32 -8.12
N ARG A 47 8.68 -15.61 -7.79
CA ARG A 47 9.94 -16.26 -7.43
C ARG A 47 10.95 -16.26 -8.57
N ALA A 48 10.50 -16.44 -9.81
CA ALA A 48 11.36 -16.45 -10.98
C ALA A 48 11.92 -15.05 -11.31
N GLU A 49 11.10 -14.00 -11.16
CA GLU A 49 11.51 -12.62 -11.45
C GLU A 49 12.33 -11.99 -10.31
N CYS A 50 12.12 -12.44 -9.07
CA CYS A 50 12.85 -11.96 -7.89
C CYS A 50 13.51 -13.12 -7.10
N PRO A 51 14.47 -13.85 -7.70
CA PRO A 51 15.02 -15.09 -7.12
C PRO A 51 15.80 -14.86 -5.82
N ALA A 52 16.46 -13.70 -5.71
CA ALA A 52 17.24 -13.31 -4.52
C ALA A 52 16.39 -12.75 -3.38
N GLY A 53 15.08 -12.53 -3.59
CA GLY A 53 14.20 -12.07 -2.52
C GLY A 53 13.94 -13.16 -1.49
N ASP A 54 13.66 -12.74 -0.27
CA ASP A 54 13.30 -13.65 0.82
C ASP A 54 11.97 -14.37 0.48
N PRO A 55 11.94 -15.72 0.45
CA PRO A 55 10.74 -16.46 0.08
C PRO A 55 9.54 -16.25 1.02
N GLU A 56 9.79 -16.08 2.31
CA GLU A 56 8.73 -15.92 3.32
C GLU A 56 8.12 -14.52 3.22
N LEU A 57 8.94 -13.49 3.07
CA LEU A 57 8.45 -12.12 2.89
C LEU A 57 7.70 -11.95 1.57
N GLN A 58 8.17 -12.58 0.49
CA GLN A 58 7.45 -12.58 -0.77
C GLN A 58 6.13 -13.33 -0.70
N ARG A 59 6.08 -14.43 0.05
CA ARG A 59 4.85 -15.19 0.29
C ARG A 59 3.82 -14.32 1.01
N ALA A 60 4.22 -13.62 2.07
CA ALA A 60 3.34 -12.69 2.78
C ALA A 60 2.77 -11.62 1.85
N VAL A 61 3.64 -10.94 1.07
CA VAL A 61 3.17 -9.93 0.09
C VAL A 61 2.24 -10.54 -0.95
N TYR A 62 2.52 -11.75 -1.44
CA TYR A 62 1.69 -12.39 -2.47
C TYR A 62 0.31 -12.79 -1.94
N ASP A 63 0.26 -13.40 -0.75
CA ASP A 63 -0.98 -13.91 -0.18
C ASP A 63 -1.87 -12.77 0.33
N ASP A 64 -1.28 -11.72 0.92
CA ASP A 64 -2.03 -10.68 1.63
C ASP A 64 -2.41 -9.46 0.76
N LEU A 65 -1.86 -9.32 -0.45
CA LEU A 65 -2.05 -8.09 -1.23
C LEU A 65 -3.51 -7.81 -1.56
N ASP A 66 -4.28 -8.83 -1.91
CA ASP A 66 -5.65 -8.65 -2.39
C ASP A 66 -6.54 -8.09 -1.25
N GLU A 67 -6.43 -8.65 -0.04
CA GLU A 67 -7.09 -8.12 1.16
C GLU A 67 -6.56 -6.71 1.52
N ALA A 68 -5.26 -6.48 1.40
CA ALA A 68 -4.69 -5.15 1.66
C ALA A 68 -5.23 -4.08 0.69
N LEU A 69 -5.51 -4.43 -0.57
CA LEU A 69 -6.11 -3.53 -1.55
C LEU A 69 -7.57 -3.21 -1.23
N GLU A 70 -8.34 -4.19 -0.73
CA GLU A 70 -9.70 -3.98 -0.24
C GLU A 70 -9.70 -3.12 1.02
N TRP A 71 -8.74 -3.33 1.93
CA TRP A 71 -8.55 -2.50 3.10
C TRP A 71 -8.28 -1.04 2.74
N LEU A 72 -7.35 -0.77 1.80
CA LEU A 72 -7.10 0.60 1.34
C LEU A 72 -8.34 1.27 0.74
N GLU A 73 -9.13 0.54 -0.03
CA GLU A 73 -10.39 1.04 -0.60
C GLU A 73 -11.42 1.34 0.50
N SER A 74 -11.51 0.49 1.53
CA SER A 74 -12.40 0.70 2.67
C SER A 74 -12.06 1.96 3.48
N LEU A 75 -10.81 2.41 3.45
CA LEU A 75 -10.37 3.69 4.03
C LEU A 75 -10.74 4.91 3.17
N GLY A 76 -11.36 4.69 2.00
CA GLY A 76 -11.75 5.72 1.05
C GLY A 76 -10.62 6.11 0.09
N ALA A 77 -9.62 5.25 -0.15
CA ALA A 77 -8.63 5.48 -1.19
C ALA A 77 -9.29 5.41 -2.58
N PRO A 78 -9.15 6.43 -3.44
CA PRO A 78 -9.80 6.42 -4.76
C PRO A 78 -9.15 5.41 -5.70
N VAL A 79 -9.92 4.42 -6.14
CA VAL A 79 -9.51 3.47 -7.19
C VAL A 79 -9.72 4.11 -8.55
N LEU A 80 -8.63 4.24 -9.31
CA LEU A 80 -8.66 4.73 -10.69
C LEU A 80 -8.90 3.59 -11.68
N GLU A 81 -8.28 2.43 -11.45
CA GLU A 81 -8.38 1.27 -12.34
C GLU A 81 -8.37 -0.05 -11.54
N HIS A 82 -9.27 -0.97 -11.91
CA HIS A 82 -9.33 -2.34 -11.38
C HIS A 82 -8.51 -3.26 -12.28
N GLY A 83 -7.19 -3.20 -12.10
CA GLY A 83 -6.22 -3.96 -12.88
C GLY A 83 -4.90 -3.21 -13.03
N THR A 84 -4.00 -3.80 -13.80
CA THR A 84 -2.63 -3.29 -14.00
C THR A 84 -2.29 -3.06 -15.47
N GLY A 85 -3.15 -3.48 -16.40
CA GLY A 85 -2.87 -3.54 -17.83
C GLY A 85 -1.91 -4.67 -18.26
N ASN A 86 -1.37 -5.46 -17.32
CA ASN A 86 -0.48 -6.58 -17.62
C ASN A 86 -1.19 -7.92 -17.34
N PRO A 87 -1.33 -8.82 -18.34
CA PRO A 87 -2.03 -10.09 -18.15
C PRO A 87 -1.36 -11.03 -17.14
N ARG A 88 -0.08 -10.84 -16.82
CA ARG A 88 0.65 -11.66 -15.83
C ARG A 88 0.43 -11.21 -14.38
N THR A 89 -0.25 -10.08 -14.15
CA THR A 89 -0.40 -9.50 -12.82
C THR A 89 -1.85 -9.22 -12.47
N VAL A 90 -2.10 -9.03 -11.18
CA VAL A 90 -3.35 -8.48 -10.65
C VAL A 90 -3.02 -7.37 -9.67
N GLY A 91 -3.95 -6.46 -9.47
CA GLY A 91 -3.75 -5.30 -8.64
C GLY A 91 -4.74 -4.20 -8.94
N LYS A 92 -4.48 -3.01 -8.39
CA LYS A 92 -5.27 -1.81 -8.64
C LYS A 92 -4.34 -0.63 -8.88
N ARG A 93 -4.86 0.37 -9.59
CA ARG A 93 -4.28 1.70 -9.62
C ARG A 93 -5.09 2.62 -8.73
N LEU A 94 -4.42 3.28 -7.79
CA LEU A 94 -5.04 4.27 -6.90
C LEU A 94 -4.57 5.68 -7.28
N ASP A 95 -5.33 6.69 -6.86
CA ASP A 95 -4.85 8.08 -6.95
C ASP A 95 -3.78 8.31 -5.86
N PRO A 96 -2.52 8.68 -6.20
CA PRO A 96 -1.46 8.83 -5.20
C PRO A 96 -1.79 9.88 -4.12
N ARG A 97 -2.42 10.99 -4.51
CA ARG A 97 -2.80 12.07 -3.58
C ARG A 97 -3.96 11.63 -2.70
N GLY A 98 -5.03 11.13 -3.30
CA GLY A 98 -6.20 10.62 -2.61
C GLY A 98 -5.89 9.47 -1.66
N LEU A 99 -5.00 8.54 -2.03
CA LEU A 99 -4.50 7.49 -1.13
C LEU A 99 -3.75 8.10 0.06
N THR A 100 -2.86 9.07 -0.19
CA THR A 100 -2.14 9.76 0.89
C THR A 100 -3.12 10.42 1.85
N ASP A 101 -4.10 11.15 1.32
CA ASP A 101 -5.08 11.88 2.13
C ASP A 101 -5.99 10.93 2.93
N ALA A 102 -6.41 9.82 2.33
CA ALA A 102 -7.18 8.77 3.02
C ALA A 102 -6.39 8.19 4.20
N LEU A 103 -5.12 7.84 3.98
CA LEU A 103 -4.25 7.32 5.02
C LEU A 103 -3.96 8.36 6.11
N VAL A 104 -3.73 9.63 5.77
CA VAL A 104 -3.52 10.70 6.76
C VAL A 104 -4.75 10.89 7.63
N ARG A 105 -5.96 10.93 7.05
CA ARG A 105 -7.21 11.03 7.83
C ARG A 105 -7.38 9.86 8.80
N ALA A 106 -7.01 8.65 8.38
CA ALA A 106 -7.16 7.45 9.19
C ALA A 106 -6.02 7.26 10.22
N ALA A 107 -4.81 7.76 9.95
CA ALA A 107 -3.61 7.53 10.77
C ALA A 107 -3.62 8.28 12.11
N GLY A 108 -4.51 9.25 12.30
CA GLY A 108 -4.56 10.05 13.51
C GLY A 108 -3.64 11.25 13.47
N GLU A 109 -2.70 11.31 14.41
CA GLU A 109 -1.80 12.47 14.50
C GLU A 109 -0.61 12.31 13.55
N VAL A 110 -0.49 13.25 12.61
CA VAL A 110 0.66 13.36 11.69
C VAL A 110 1.34 14.69 11.93
N ARG A 111 2.62 14.65 12.30
CA ARG A 111 3.47 15.82 12.53
C ARG A 111 4.56 15.89 11.46
N LEU A 112 4.74 17.09 10.91
CA LEU A 112 5.82 17.43 9.98
C LEU A 112 7.03 18.01 10.75
#